data_AF-A0A093QII2-F1
#
_entry.id   AF-A0A093QII2-F1
#
_cell.length_a   1.000
_cell.length_b   1.000
_cell.length_c   1.000
_cell.angle_alpha   90.00
_cell.angle_beta   90.00
_cell.angle_gamma   90.00
#
_symmetry.space_group_name_H-M   'P 1'
#
loop_
_entity.id
_entity.type
_entity.pdbx_description
1 polymer ?
#
loop_
_entity_poly.entity_id
_entity_poly.type
_entity_poly.pdbx_seq_one_letter_code
_entity_poly.pdbx_strand_id
1 'polypeptide(L)' 'GRFRLDLRKKFFTVRVVRDWNRLSREAVDAPSLEVLKARLDGILTSLV' A
#
# COMPACT_ATOMS: atom_id res chain seq x y z
N GLY A 1 -22.46 13.80 -23.96
CA GLY A 1 -22.97 12.50 -23.48
C GLY A 1 -22.31 12.12 -22.16
N ARG A 2 -23.07 12.11 -21.06
CA ARG A 2 -22.56 11.86 -19.69
C ARG A 2 -21.99 10.44 -19.51
N PHE A 3 -22.46 9.49 -20.31
CA PHE A 3 -22.12 8.06 -20.23
C PHE A 3 -20.62 7.76 -20.40
N ARG A 4 -19.95 8.43 -21.34
CA ARG A 4 -18.51 8.24 -21.59
C ARG A 4 -17.65 8.76 -20.43
N LEU A 5 -18.09 9.83 -19.78
CA LEU A 5 -17.37 10.43 -18.64
C LEU A 5 -17.47 9.53 -17.40
N ASP A 6 -18.65 8.97 -17.16
CA ASP A 6 -18.93 8.08 -16.03
C ASP A 6 -18.11 6.79 -16.12
N LEU A 7 -18.04 6.20 -17.32
CA LEU A 7 -17.22 5.02 -17.58
C LEU A 7 -15.73 5.30 -17.33
N ARG A 8 -15.21 6.44 -17.81
CA ARG A 8 -13.81 6.82 -17.60
C ARG A 8 -13.49 7.03 -16.11
N LYS A 9 -14.42 7.62 -15.34
CA LYS A 9 -14.28 7.76 -13.88
C LYS A 9 -14.18 6.40 -13.19
N LYS A 10 -15.11 5.47 -13.47
CA LYS A 10 -15.10 4.12 -12.86
C LYS A 10 -13.81 3.36 -13.19
N PHE A 11 -13.35 3.39 -14.44
CA PHE A 11 -12.09 2.74 -14.83
C PHE A 11 -10.86 3.35 -14.15
N PHE A 12 -10.85 4.66 -13.94
CA PHE A 12 -9.75 5.34 -13.26
C PHE A 12 -9.69 4.94 -11.79
N THR A 13 -10.83 4.92 -11.09
CA THR A 13 -10.90 4.49 -9.70
C THR A 13 -10.41 3.04 -9.53
N VAL A 14 -10.84 2.13 -10.40
CA VAL A 14 -10.41 0.71 -10.33
C VAL A 14 -8.90 0.57 -10.57
N ARG A 15 -8.33 1.30 -11.54
CA ARG A 15 -6.88 1.30 -11.76
C ARG A 15 -6.12 1.85 -10.56
N VAL A 16 -6.51 3.01 -10.07
CA VAL A 16 -5.85 3.66 -8.93
C VAL A 16 -5.88 2.75 -7.70
N VAL A 17 -7.02 2.14 -7.38
CA VAL A 17 -7.11 1.22 -6.22
C VAL A 17 -6.21 0.00 -6.40
N ARG A 18 -6.11 -0.55 -7.62
CA ARG A 18 -5.26 -1.72 -7.89
C ARG A 18 -3.78 -1.37 -7.82
N ASP A 19 -3.38 -0.23 -8.40
CA ASP A 19 -2.00 0.24 -8.33
C ASP A 19 -1.60 0.63 -6.90
N TRP A 20 -2.54 1.17 -6.11
CA TRP A 20 -2.31 1.43 -4.69
C TRP A 20 -2.14 0.16 -3.87
N ASN A 21 -2.97 -0.87 -4.10
CA ASN A 21 -2.77 -2.16 -3.44
C ASN A 21 -1.42 -2.80 -3.82
N ARG A 22 -0.95 -2.62 -5.06
CA ARG A 22 0.35 -3.13 -5.50
C ARG A 22 1.50 -2.36 -4.85
N LEU A 23 1.44 -1.03 -4.85
CA LEU A 23 2.43 -0.16 -4.23
C LEU A 23 2.46 -0.31 -2.71
N SER A 24 1.30 -0.46 -2.05
CA SER A 24 1.25 -0.72 -0.61
C SER A 24 1.91 -2.05 -0.26
N ARG A 25 1.72 -3.09 -1.09
CA ARG A 25 2.40 -4.37 -0.86
C ARG A 25 3.91 -4.25 -1.04
N GLU A 26 4.36 -3.58 -2.09
CA GLU A 26 5.78 -3.36 -2.39
C GLU A 26 6.46 -2.43 -1.36
N ALA A 27 5.74 -1.43 -0.85
CA ALA A 27 6.18 -0.56 0.23
C ALA A 27 6.20 -1.28 1.59
N VAL A 28 5.32 -2.27 1.80
CA VAL A 28 5.29 -3.08 3.02
C VAL A 28 6.38 -4.15 3.02
N ASP A 29 6.67 -4.77 1.87
CA ASP A 29 7.76 -5.73 1.68
C ASP A 29 9.13 -5.05 1.43
N ALA A 30 9.20 -3.72 1.51
CA ALA A 30 10.44 -3.00 1.32
C ALA A 30 11.46 -3.37 2.43
N PRO A 31 12.76 -3.56 2.08
CA PRO A 31 13.80 -3.94 3.04
C PRO A 31 13.90 -2.98 4.24
N SER A 32 13.54 -1.71 4.07
CA SER A 32 13.51 -0.71 5.14
C SER A 32 12.42 -0.96 6.19
N LEU A 33 11.27 -1.52 5.81
CA LEU A 33 10.19 -1.81 6.75
C LEU A 33 10.49 -3.07 7.56
N GLU A 34 11.06 -4.10 6.95
CA GLU A 34 11.49 -5.31 7.68
C GLU A 34 12.59 -4.98 8.70
N VAL A 35 13.55 -4.12 8.33
CA VAL A 35 14.55 -3.59 9.27
C VAL A 35 13.90 -2.77 10.38
N LEU A 36 12.87 -1.97 10.07
CA LEU A 36 12.11 -1.21 11.07
C LEU A 36 11.35 -2.14 12.02
N LYS A 37 10.68 -3.18 11.51
CA LYS A 37 9.99 -4.20 12.32
C LYS A 37 10.97 -4.95 13.22
N ALA A 38 12.11 -5.40 12.70
CA ALA A 38 13.13 -6.07 13.49
C ALA A 38 13.67 -5.17 14.61
N ARG A 39 13.84 -3.87 14.33
CA ARG A 39 14.24 -2.90 15.35
C ARG A 39 13.16 -2.67 16.41
N LEU A 40 11.89 -2.63 16.01
CA LEU A 40 10.75 -2.53 16.94
C LEU A 40 10.58 -3.79 17.78
N ASP A 41 10.75 -4.97 17.19
CA ASP A 41 10.67 -6.26 17.88
C ASP A 41 11.78 -6.39 18.93
N GLY A 42 12.99 -5.95 18.59
CA GLY A 42 14.10 -5.83 19.55
C GLY A 42 13.83 -4.84 20.69
N ILE A 43 13.11 -3.75 20.44
CA ILE A 43 12.68 -2.81 21.49
C ILE A 43 11.59 -3.43 22.38
N LEU A 44 10.60 -4.10 21.78
CA LEU A 44 9.49 -4.75 22.49
C LEU A 44 9.98 -5.89 23.39
N THR A 45 10.93 -6.69 22.91
CA THR A 45 11.57 -7.74 23.74
C THR A 45 12.43 -7.17 24.86
N SER A 46 13.01 -5.99 24.69
CA SER A 46 13.78 -5.30 25.75
C SER A 46 12.91 -4.59 26.80
N LEU A 47 11.61 -4.44 26.54
CA LEU A 47 10.64 -3.81 27.45
C LEU A 47 9.93 -4.84 28.35
N VAL A 48 10.06 -6.14 28.05
CA VAL A 48 9.61 -7.26 28.90
C VAL A 48 10.65 -7.58 29.97
#